data_AF-A0A8B6DXL1-F1
#
_entry.id   AF-A0A8B6DXL1-F1
#
_cell.length_a   1.000
_cell.length_b   1.000
_cell.length_c   1.000
_cell.angle_alpha   90.00
_cell.angle_beta   90.00
_cell.angle_gamma   90.00
#
_symmetry.space_group_name_H-M   'P 1'
#
loop_
_entity.id
_entity.type
_entity.pdbx_description
1 polymer ?
#
loop_
_entity_poly.entity_id
_entity_poly.type
_entity_poly.pdbx_seq_one_letter_code
_entity_poly.pdbx_strand_id
1 'polypeptide(L)'
;MEQHCINMLLCLIVLLLLFAVNSSLESKDIRDARTYRSSEEKTRVDDILHELQGICLQENKLRDVTQLKKDTQSILKSMAVYKDVVKMNKQLKDDIKWILEESRGEKEVSRIVRLLKHDVKGITGRKETGKDCTELKKSTATSGVYQIFPDKTKGVKAYCDMDTDNGGWTIIQKRYDGSVNFQRSWTEYENGFGNVKGEYWLGNKHIHRLTSSGTYELRIDLTDKNNKKYYAKYQTLCWECIISVQTDGW
;
A
#
# COMPACT_ATOMS: atom_id res chain seq x y z
N MET A 1 -75.77 31.80 57.72
CA MET A 1 -75.92 31.27 59.10
C MET A 1 -76.67 32.37 59.86
N GLU A 2 -77.90 32.21 60.33
CA GLU A 2 -78.33 31.04 61.07
C GLU A 2 -79.83 30.67 60.90
N GLN A 3 -80.67 31.42 60.19
CA GLN A 3 -82.11 31.06 60.10
C GLN A 3 -82.50 30.10 58.95
N HIS A 4 -81.75 30.03 57.85
CA HIS A 4 -82.12 29.15 56.72
C HIS A 4 -81.73 27.66 56.86
N CYS A 5 -80.89 27.29 57.84
CA CYS A 5 -80.67 25.87 58.19
C CYS A 5 -81.94 25.18 58.73
N ILE A 6 -82.89 25.94 59.26
CA ILE A 6 -84.10 25.39 59.90
C ILE A 6 -85.11 24.88 58.86
N ASN A 7 -85.19 25.49 57.67
CA ASN A 7 -86.16 25.10 56.64
C ASN A 7 -85.80 23.79 55.89
N MET A 8 -84.52 23.44 55.78
CA MET A 8 -84.09 22.16 55.14
C MET A 8 -84.48 20.93 55.97
N LEU A 9 -84.46 21.05 57.29
CA LEU A 9 -84.69 19.91 58.19
C LEU A 9 -86.18 19.50 58.21
N LEU A 10 -87.10 20.46 58.09
CA LEU A 10 -88.54 20.20 58.12
C LEU A 10 -89.04 19.41 56.90
N CYS A 11 -88.49 19.61 55.70
CA CYS A 11 -88.95 18.89 54.50
C CYS A 11 -88.42 17.44 54.39
N LEU A 12 -87.20 17.16 54.84
CA LEU A 12 -86.64 15.79 54.88
C LEU A 12 -87.48 14.83 55.75
N ILE A 13 -88.07 15.36 56.83
CA ILE A 13 -88.95 14.60 57.73
C ILE A 13 -90.25 14.20 57.01
N VAL A 14 -90.81 15.07 56.17
CA VAL A 14 -92.04 14.78 55.38
C VAL A 14 -91.78 13.70 54.32
N LEU A 15 -90.61 13.69 53.68
CA LEU A 15 -90.20 12.68 52.70
C LEU A 15 -90.09 11.26 53.28
N LEU A 16 -89.63 11.12 54.53
CA LEU A 16 -89.44 9.82 55.16
C LEU A 16 -90.75 9.16 55.60
N LEU A 17 -91.75 9.94 56.01
CA LEU A 17 -93.06 9.42 56.43
C LEU A 17 -93.88 8.86 55.26
N LEU A 18 -93.78 9.46 54.07
CA LEU A 18 -94.49 8.98 52.87
C LEU A 18 -93.92 7.65 52.33
N PHE A 19 -92.61 7.42 52.44
CA PHE A 19 -91.96 6.22 51.89
C PHE A 19 -92.26 4.95 52.72
N ALA A 20 -92.43 5.09 54.04
CA ALA A 20 -92.69 3.97 54.94
C ALA A 20 -94.03 3.27 54.67
N VAL A 21 -95.06 4.02 54.27
CA VAL A 21 -96.43 3.49 54.08
C VAL A 21 -96.55 2.61 52.82
N ASN A 22 -95.71 2.79 51.78
CA ASN A 22 -95.93 2.19 50.45
C ASN A 22 -95.36 0.77 50.24
N SER A 23 -94.56 0.22 51.16
CA SER A 23 -93.69 -0.94 50.89
C SER A 23 -94.26 -2.34 51.21
N SER A 24 -95.53 -2.48 51.56
CA SER A 24 -96.03 -3.69 52.26
C SER A 24 -96.68 -4.83 51.43
N LEU A 25 -96.68 -4.84 50.09
CA LEU A 25 -97.48 -5.85 49.32
C LEU A 25 -96.70 -6.59 48.19
N GLU A 26 -96.63 -7.96 48.29
CA GLU A 26 -96.61 -9.03 47.22
C GLU A 26 -95.37 -10.00 46.95
N SER A 27 -95.64 -11.32 46.71
CA SER A 27 -94.84 -12.55 47.09
C SER A 27 -94.31 -13.52 45.96
N LYS A 28 -93.91 -14.80 46.23
CA LYS A 28 -92.56 -15.43 45.95
C LYS A 28 -92.31 -16.53 44.86
N ASP A 29 -93.18 -17.48 44.52
CA ASP A 29 -92.74 -18.76 43.87
C ASP A 29 -92.35 -18.74 42.37
N ILE A 30 -92.77 -17.74 41.58
CA ILE A 30 -92.32 -17.61 40.18
C ILE A 30 -90.88 -17.10 40.08
N ARG A 31 -90.32 -16.57 41.19
CA ARG A 31 -88.97 -16.01 41.22
C ARG A 31 -87.93 -17.10 40.96
N ASP A 32 -88.09 -18.28 41.55
CA ASP A 32 -87.00 -19.24 41.72
C ASP A 32 -86.55 -19.93 40.40
N ALA A 33 -87.49 -20.40 39.58
CA ALA A 33 -87.17 -21.02 38.28
C ALA A 33 -86.62 -20.00 37.26
N ARG A 34 -87.10 -18.75 37.33
CA ARG A 34 -86.60 -17.65 36.51
C ARG A 34 -85.19 -17.25 36.94
N THR A 35 -84.93 -17.23 38.25
CA THR A 35 -83.58 -16.97 38.78
C THR A 35 -82.59 -18.08 38.43
N TYR A 36 -82.98 -19.36 38.44
CA TYR A 36 -82.05 -20.45 38.10
C TYR A 36 -81.60 -20.40 36.64
N ARG A 37 -82.54 -20.33 35.69
CA ARG A 37 -82.20 -20.21 34.25
C ARG A 37 -81.44 -18.92 33.95
N SER A 38 -81.87 -17.80 34.56
CA SER A 38 -81.17 -16.52 34.44
C SER A 38 -79.76 -16.56 35.06
N SER A 39 -79.53 -17.38 36.08
CA SER A 39 -78.21 -17.56 36.71
C SER A 39 -77.27 -18.36 35.81
N GLU A 40 -77.73 -19.45 35.21
CA GLU A 40 -76.90 -20.29 34.33
C GLU A 40 -76.55 -19.56 33.01
N GLU A 41 -77.51 -18.82 32.44
CA GLU A 41 -77.25 -17.93 31.31
C GLU A 41 -76.28 -16.81 31.69
N LYS A 42 -76.39 -16.24 32.89
CA LYS A 42 -75.46 -15.21 33.38
C LYS A 42 -74.03 -15.74 33.53
N THR A 43 -73.84 -16.93 34.11
CA THR A 43 -72.51 -17.54 34.24
C THR A 43 -71.88 -17.81 32.87
N ARG A 44 -72.65 -18.32 31.90
CA ARG A 44 -72.15 -18.50 30.53
C ARG A 44 -71.78 -17.18 29.86
N VAL A 45 -72.55 -16.12 30.11
CA VAL A 45 -72.24 -14.77 29.61
C VAL A 45 -70.97 -14.22 30.27
N ASP A 46 -70.75 -14.45 31.56
CA ASP A 46 -69.55 -14.02 32.27
C ASP A 46 -68.29 -14.77 31.79
N ASP A 47 -68.39 -16.07 31.52
CA ASP A 47 -67.28 -16.86 30.96
C ASP A 47 -66.91 -16.37 29.54
N ILE A 48 -67.92 -16.13 28.69
CA ILE A 48 -67.72 -15.55 27.36
C ILE A 48 -67.12 -14.14 27.46
N LEU A 49 -67.58 -13.33 28.42
CA LEU A 49 -67.04 -11.98 28.63
C LEU A 49 -65.55 -12.00 29.00
N HIS A 50 -65.14 -12.96 29.83
CA HIS A 50 -63.74 -13.12 30.22
C HIS A 50 -62.85 -13.57 29.05
N GLU A 51 -63.32 -14.50 28.21
CA GLU A 51 -62.61 -14.88 26.98
C GLU A 51 -62.49 -13.69 26.00
N LEU A 52 -63.56 -12.92 25.80
CA LEU A 52 -63.56 -11.73 24.96
C LEU A 52 -62.59 -10.65 25.47
N GLN A 53 -62.48 -10.46 26.79
CA GLN A 53 -61.49 -9.55 27.38
C GLN A 53 -60.05 -10.01 27.10
N GLY A 54 -59.78 -11.32 27.17
CA GLY A 54 -58.48 -11.89 26.80
C GLY A 54 -58.11 -11.66 25.33
N ILE A 55 -59.08 -11.81 24.42
CA ILE A 55 -58.90 -11.56 22.99
C ILE A 55 -58.62 -10.07 22.73
N CYS A 56 -59.36 -9.15 23.36
CA CYS A 56 -59.12 -7.70 23.28
C CYS A 56 -57.70 -7.30 23.71
N LEU A 57 -57.13 -7.95 24.73
CA LEU A 57 -55.76 -7.70 25.19
C LEU A 57 -54.71 -8.17 24.16
N GLN A 58 -54.94 -9.31 23.51
CA GLN A 58 -54.04 -9.81 22.46
C GLN A 58 -54.10 -8.94 21.20
N GLU A 59 -55.27 -8.42 20.84
CA GLU A 59 -55.41 -7.46 19.73
C GLU A 59 -54.63 -6.15 19.98
N ASN A 60 -54.64 -5.64 21.22
CA ASN A 60 -53.81 -4.49 21.60
C ASN A 60 -52.32 -4.76 21.39
N LYS A 61 -51.81 -5.90 21.87
CA LYS A 61 -50.41 -6.29 21.66
C LYS A 61 -50.09 -6.46 20.16
N LEU A 62 -51.02 -7.00 19.38
CA LEU A 62 -50.85 -7.17 17.94
C LEU A 62 -50.83 -5.83 17.20
N ARG A 63 -51.63 -4.84 17.64
CA ARG A 63 -51.55 -3.45 17.15
C ARG A 63 -50.17 -2.86 17.40
N ASP A 64 -49.63 -3.02 18.61
CA ASP A 64 -48.31 -2.49 18.98
C ASP A 64 -47.20 -3.14 18.13
N VAL A 65 -47.23 -4.46 17.94
CA VAL A 65 -46.26 -5.16 17.07
C VAL A 65 -46.39 -4.70 15.61
N THR A 66 -47.61 -4.45 15.14
CA THR A 66 -47.84 -3.95 13.78
C THR A 66 -47.30 -2.54 13.61
N GLN A 67 -47.40 -1.70 14.64
CA GLN A 67 -46.81 -0.37 14.65
C GLN A 67 -45.28 -0.43 14.69
N LEU A 68 -44.71 -1.25 15.58
CA LEU A 68 -43.26 -1.47 15.67
C LEU A 68 -42.66 -1.95 14.35
N LYS A 69 -43.39 -2.80 13.60
CA LYS A 69 -43.00 -3.25 12.27
C LYS A 69 -42.95 -2.10 11.26
N LYS A 70 -43.95 -1.21 11.26
CA LYS A 70 -43.96 -0.02 10.39
C LYS A 70 -42.78 0.90 10.72
N ASP A 71 -42.51 1.12 12.00
CA ASP A 71 -41.43 1.98 12.46
C ASP A 71 -40.06 1.38 12.07
N THR A 72 -39.88 0.07 12.28
CA THR A 72 -38.68 -0.67 11.84
C THR A 72 -38.48 -0.59 10.33
N GLN A 73 -39.55 -0.66 9.55
CA GLN A 73 -39.47 -0.55 8.08
C GLN A 73 -39.13 0.86 7.62
N SER A 74 -39.55 1.90 8.36
CA SER A 74 -39.13 3.28 8.14
C SER A 74 -37.63 3.45 8.42
N ILE A 75 -37.14 2.86 9.52
CA ILE A 75 -35.72 2.84 9.87
C ILE A 75 -34.90 2.06 8.82
N LEU A 76 -35.38 0.93 8.33
CA LEU A 76 -34.71 0.17 7.27
C LEU A 76 -34.61 0.96 5.95
N LYS A 77 -35.62 1.79 5.63
CA LYS A 77 -35.57 2.68 4.47
C LYS A 77 -34.51 3.77 4.65
N SER A 78 -34.37 4.35 5.85
CA SER A 78 -33.29 5.31 6.12
C SER A 78 -31.91 4.65 6.13
N MET A 79 -31.80 3.37 6.50
CA MET A 79 -30.57 2.58 6.34
C MET A 79 -30.15 2.37 4.88
N ALA A 80 -31.00 2.61 3.87
CA ALA A 80 -30.58 2.59 2.47
C ALA A 80 -29.51 3.64 2.17
N VAL A 81 -29.56 4.79 2.86
CA VAL A 81 -28.54 5.85 2.81
C VAL A 81 -27.16 5.32 3.19
N TYR A 82 -27.09 4.38 4.13
CA TYR A 82 -25.82 3.75 4.54
C TYR A 82 -25.18 2.96 3.38
N LYS A 83 -25.97 2.31 2.51
CA LYS A 83 -25.43 1.61 1.34
C LYS A 83 -24.77 2.57 0.36
N ASP A 84 -25.37 3.74 0.14
CA ASP A 84 -24.81 4.77 -0.73
C ASP A 84 -23.53 5.37 -0.13
N VAL A 85 -23.50 5.59 1.18
CA VAL A 85 -22.29 6.05 1.91
C VAL A 85 -21.15 5.04 1.77
N VAL A 86 -21.44 3.74 1.90
CA VAL A 86 -20.42 2.69 1.71
C VAL A 86 -19.91 2.67 0.27
N LYS A 87 -20.79 2.85 -0.72
CA LYS A 87 -20.42 2.94 -2.13
C LYS A 87 -19.53 4.14 -2.40
N MET A 88 -19.88 5.31 -1.84
CA MET A 88 -19.05 6.52 -1.93
C MET A 88 -17.70 6.35 -1.25
N ASN A 89 -17.64 5.67 -0.10
CA ASN A 89 -16.36 5.40 0.58
C ASN A 89 -15.45 4.48 -0.26
N LYS A 90 -16.02 3.47 -0.91
CA LYS A 90 -15.28 2.64 -1.87
C LYS A 90 -14.73 3.48 -3.03
N GLN A 91 -15.57 4.32 -3.64
CA GLN A 91 -15.17 5.20 -4.72
C GLN A 91 -14.06 6.16 -4.29
N LEU A 92 -14.22 6.81 -3.13
CA LEU A 92 -13.23 7.72 -2.56
C LEU A 92 -11.89 7.02 -2.30
N LYS A 93 -11.91 5.76 -1.87
CA LYS A 93 -10.69 4.97 -1.66
C LYS A 93 -9.96 4.68 -2.98
N ASP A 94 -10.71 4.37 -4.04
CA ASP A 94 -10.15 4.13 -5.37
C ASP A 94 -9.59 5.43 -5.97
N ASP A 95 -10.28 6.56 -5.78
CA ASP A 95 -9.83 7.88 -6.22
C ASP A 95 -8.55 8.32 -5.48
N ILE A 96 -8.48 8.13 -4.15
CA ILE A 96 -7.26 8.39 -3.36
C ILE A 96 -6.09 7.54 -3.85
N LYS A 97 -6.34 6.25 -4.14
CA LYS A 97 -5.30 5.35 -4.65
C LYS A 97 -4.76 5.85 -6.00
N TRP A 98 -5.65 6.25 -6.91
CA TRP A 98 -5.25 6.80 -8.20
C TRP A 98 -4.44 8.08 -8.04
N ILE A 99 -4.85 9.02 -7.17
CA ILE A 99 -4.10 10.26 -6.89
C ILE A 99 -2.70 9.97 -6.34
N LEU A 100 -2.56 8.98 -5.45
CA LEU A 100 -1.25 8.57 -4.92
C LEU A 100 -0.36 7.94 -6.00
N GLU A 101 -0.93 7.21 -6.95
CA GLU A 101 -0.21 6.61 -8.08
C GLU A 101 0.18 7.66 -9.14
N GLU A 102 -0.68 8.65 -9.39
CA GLU A 102 -0.44 9.78 -10.31
C GLU A 102 0.60 10.76 -9.73
N SER A 103 0.51 11.03 -8.42
CA SER A 103 1.51 11.81 -7.68
C SER A 103 2.83 11.07 -7.50
N ARG A 104 2.92 9.80 -7.91
CA ARG A 104 4.17 9.03 -7.95
C ARG A 104 5.06 9.47 -9.12
N GLY A 105 5.35 10.77 -9.14
CA GLY A 105 6.51 11.36 -9.77
C GLY A 105 7.83 10.85 -9.16
N GLU A 106 7.82 9.94 -8.17
CA GLU A 106 9.03 9.34 -7.59
C GLU A 106 9.98 8.75 -8.64
N LYS A 107 9.46 8.26 -9.77
CA LYS A 107 10.29 7.73 -10.88
C LYS A 107 10.98 8.86 -11.66
N GLU A 108 10.25 9.93 -11.97
CA GLU A 108 10.79 11.08 -12.70
C GLU A 108 11.71 11.91 -11.80
N VAL A 109 11.29 12.18 -10.57
CA VAL A 109 12.07 12.82 -9.52
C VAL A 109 13.31 12.00 -9.19
N SER A 110 13.23 10.66 -9.09
CA SER A 110 14.44 9.83 -8.94
C SER A 110 15.37 9.93 -10.15
N ARG A 111 14.83 10.02 -11.37
CA ARG A 111 15.64 10.19 -12.59
C ARG A 111 16.34 11.55 -12.58
N ILE A 112 15.60 12.62 -12.31
CA ILE A 112 16.11 13.99 -12.21
C ILE A 112 17.12 14.10 -11.06
N VAL A 113 16.84 13.55 -9.88
CA VAL A 113 17.79 13.51 -8.75
C VAL A 113 19.06 12.74 -9.11
N ARG A 114 18.97 11.66 -9.90
CA ARG A 114 20.15 10.92 -10.37
C ARG A 114 21.00 11.71 -11.37
N LEU A 115 20.34 12.43 -12.28
CA LEU A 115 21.00 13.34 -13.22
C LEU A 115 21.65 14.53 -12.49
N LEU A 116 20.92 15.18 -11.58
CA LEU A 116 21.44 16.27 -10.76
C LEU A 116 22.55 15.82 -9.80
N LYS A 117 22.52 14.58 -9.28
CA LYS A 117 23.64 14.02 -8.51
C LYS A 117 24.92 13.91 -9.34
N HIS A 118 24.81 13.59 -10.62
CA HIS A 118 25.96 13.56 -11.53
C HIS A 118 26.53 14.97 -11.73
N ASP A 119 25.66 15.98 -11.92
CA ASP A 119 26.08 17.36 -12.16
C ASP A 119 26.62 18.04 -10.89
N VAL A 120 26.01 17.80 -9.72
CA VAL A 120 26.51 18.26 -8.41
C VAL A 120 27.85 17.61 -8.07
N LYS A 121 28.08 16.34 -8.44
CA LYS A 121 29.40 15.69 -8.32
C LYS A 121 30.44 16.33 -9.25
N GLY A 122 30.02 16.90 -10.38
CA GLY A 122 30.86 17.74 -11.23
C GLY A 122 31.21 19.10 -10.61
N ILE A 123 30.27 19.72 -9.88
CA ILE A 123 30.43 21.06 -9.28
C ILE A 123 31.22 21.00 -7.96
N THR A 124 31.02 19.96 -7.15
CA THR A 124 31.71 19.75 -5.86
C THR A 124 32.91 18.79 -5.95
N GLY A 125 33.27 18.39 -7.16
CA GLY A 125 34.19 17.29 -7.41
C GLY A 125 35.62 17.57 -6.96
N ARG A 126 35.95 17.11 -5.75
CA ARG A 126 37.18 16.34 -5.60
C ARG A 126 37.09 15.23 -6.64
N LYS A 127 37.74 15.44 -7.78
CA LYS A 127 37.85 14.46 -8.86
C LYS A 127 38.29 13.16 -8.18
N GLU A 128 37.39 12.17 -8.13
CA GLU A 128 37.71 10.88 -7.52
C GLU A 128 38.85 10.30 -8.35
N THR A 129 40.05 10.46 -7.82
CA THR A 129 41.31 10.16 -8.47
C THR A 129 41.75 8.83 -7.90
N GLY A 130 41.34 7.76 -8.57
CA GLY A 130 41.82 6.41 -8.31
C GLY A 130 43.02 6.12 -9.19
N LYS A 131 43.97 5.36 -8.65
CA LYS A 131 45.14 4.88 -9.38
C LYS A 131 44.76 4.03 -10.59
N ASP A 132 43.74 3.19 -10.41
CA ASP A 132 43.20 2.24 -11.37
C ASP A 132 41.69 2.05 -11.16
N CYS A 133 41.07 1.17 -11.96
CA CYS A 133 39.64 0.89 -11.87
C CYS A 133 39.24 0.18 -10.56
N THR A 134 40.15 -0.50 -9.88
CA THR A 134 39.88 -1.17 -8.61
C THR A 134 39.64 -0.14 -7.51
N GLU A 135 40.46 0.92 -7.43
CA GLU A 135 40.25 2.00 -6.47
C GLU A 135 39.00 2.84 -6.75
N LEU A 136 38.54 2.87 -8.01
CA LEU A 136 37.31 3.55 -8.42
C LEU A 136 36.04 2.72 -8.20
N LYS A 137 36.19 1.43 -7.90
CA LYS A 137 35.09 0.48 -7.72
C LYS A 137 34.32 0.80 -6.44
N LYS A 138 33.13 1.36 -6.60
CA LYS A 138 32.13 1.57 -5.54
C LYS A 138 30.90 0.73 -5.83
N SER A 139 30.04 0.53 -4.83
CA SER A 139 28.79 -0.24 -5.00
C SER A 139 27.84 0.32 -6.08
N THR A 140 28.02 1.58 -6.48
CA THR A 140 27.23 2.25 -7.52
C THR A 140 28.01 2.52 -8.81
N ALA A 141 29.25 2.04 -8.93
CA ALA A 141 30.08 2.25 -10.12
C ALA A 141 29.57 1.36 -11.27
N THR A 142 29.46 1.92 -12.48
CA THR A 142 29.04 1.21 -13.69
C THR A 142 30.19 1.12 -14.69
N SER A 143 30.21 0.09 -15.54
CA SER A 143 31.23 -0.02 -16.59
C SER A 143 31.23 1.20 -17.51
N GLY A 144 32.42 1.69 -17.89
CA GLY A 144 32.54 2.91 -18.66
C GLY A 144 33.95 3.50 -18.71
N VAL A 145 34.06 4.70 -19.27
CA VAL A 145 35.36 5.40 -19.36
C VAL A 145 35.58 6.25 -18.11
N TYR A 146 36.69 5.98 -17.43
CA TYR A 146 37.12 6.72 -16.25
C TYR A 146 38.48 7.36 -16.49
N GLN A 147 38.81 8.38 -15.69
CA GLN A 147 40.17 8.92 -15.64
C GLN A 147 40.90 8.32 -14.43
N ILE A 148 41.91 7.50 -14.71
CA ILE A 148 42.75 6.83 -13.72
C ILE A 148 44.11 7.54 -13.61
N PHE A 149 44.80 7.41 -12.48
CA PHE A 149 46.07 8.07 -12.20
C PHE A 149 47.16 7.08 -11.78
N PRO A 150 47.74 6.30 -12.71
CA PRO A 150 48.75 5.28 -12.39
C PRO A 150 49.92 5.81 -11.56
N ASP A 151 50.37 7.05 -11.82
CA ASP A 151 51.46 7.73 -11.09
C ASP A 151 50.96 8.80 -10.11
N LYS A 152 49.66 8.87 -9.82
CA LYS A 152 49.00 9.93 -9.02
C LYS A 152 49.13 11.37 -9.57
N THR A 153 49.95 11.60 -10.61
CA THR A 153 50.29 12.93 -11.15
C THR A 153 49.68 13.21 -12.52
N LYS A 154 49.76 12.24 -13.45
CA LYS A 154 49.20 12.36 -14.81
C LYS A 154 48.07 11.36 -15.00
N GLY A 155 46.86 11.88 -15.19
CA GLY A 155 45.67 11.06 -15.40
C GLY A 155 45.54 10.60 -16.85
N VAL A 156 45.21 9.33 -17.06
CA VAL A 156 44.93 8.72 -18.37
C VAL A 156 43.49 8.21 -18.41
N LYS A 157 42.85 8.26 -19.57
CA LYS A 157 41.51 7.68 -19.75
C LYS A 157 41.63 6.18 -20.00
N ALA A 158 40.92 5.37 -19.23
CA ALA A 158 40.83 3.93 -19.42
C ALA A 158 39.37 3.48 -19.35
N TYR A 159 39.05 2.37 -19.99
CA TYR A 159 37.76 1.72 -19.82
C TYR A 159 37.83 0.83 -18.59
N CYS A 160 36.92 1.04 -17.64
CA CYS A 160 36.75 0.19 -16.47
C CYS A 160 35.57 -0.74 -16.68
N ASP A 161 35.81 -2.04 -16.60
CA ASP A 161 34.75 -3.03 -16.48
C ASP A 161 34.48 -3.27 -14.98
N MET A 162 33.31 -2.82 -14.55
CA MET A 162 32.84 -2.90 -13.16
C MET A 162 31.87 -4.06 -12.94
N ASP A 163 31.59 -4.86 -13.96
CA ASP A 163 30.55 -5.88 -13.94
C ASP A 163 31.13 -7.31 -14.00
N THR A 164 32.13 -7.54 -14.85
CA THR A 164 32.71 -8.87 -15.07
C THR A 164 33.51 -9.30 -13.85
N ASP A 165 33.26 -10.51 -13.33
CA ASP A 165 34.15 -11.18 -12.37
C ASP A 165 34.46 -10.30 -11.16
N ASN A 166 33.39 -9.89 -10.50
CA ASN A 166 33.32 -8.91 -9.43
C ASN A 166 33.66 -7.47 -9.83
N GLY A 167 34.19 -7.18 -11.02
CA GLY A 167 34.48 -5.83 -11.51
C GLY A 167 35.74 -5.20 -10.94
N GLY A 168 36.08 -4.00 -11.43
CA GLY A 168 37.32 -3.28 -11.11
C GLY A 168 38.43 -3.49 -12.14
N TRP A 169 38.10 -4.08 -13.29
CA TRP A 169 39.07 -4.40 -14.33
C TRP A 169 39.44 -3.14 -15.11
N THR A 170 40.73 -2.85 -15.16
CA THR A 170 41.26 -1.82 -16.06
C THR A 170 41.56 -2.47 -17.40
N ILE A 171 40.79 -2.11 -18.43
CA ILE A 171 41.01 -2.65 -19.77
C ILE A 171 42.26 -1.98 -20.36
N ILE A 172 43.29 -2.77 -20.68
CA ILE A 172 44.54 -2.27 -21.27
C ILE A 172 44.58 -2.41 -22.79
N GLN A 173 43.78 -3.34 -23.34
CA GLN A 173 43.64 -3.61 -24.77
C GLN A 173 42.22 -4.10 -25.05
N LYS A 174 41.64 -3.67 -26.17
CA LYS A 174 40.36 -4.21 -26.67
C LYS A 174 40.34 -4.31 -28.19
N ARG A 175 39.92 -5.47 -28.72
CA ARG A 175 39.69 -5.75 -30.16
C ARG A 175 38.31 -6.38 -30.35
N TYR A 176 37.60 -6.01 -31.42
CA TYR A 176 36.33 -6.63 -31.80
C TYR A 176 35.93 -6.42 -33.27
N ASP A 177 36.31 -5.31 -33.92
CA ASP A 177 35.86 -4.97 -35.28
C ASP A 177 36.99 -4.66 -36.29
N GLY A 178 38.23 -4.55 -35.83
CA GLY A 178 39.36 -4.18 -36.68
C GLY A 178 39.38 -2.72 -37.14
N SER A 179 38.57 -1.84 -36.54
CA SER A 179 38.49 -0.42 -36.88
C SER A 179 39.79 0.35 -36.62
N VAL A 180 40.65 -0.16 -35.76
CA VAL A 180 41.94 0.47 -35.43
C VAL A 180 43.09 -0.41 -35.95
N ASN A 181 44.03 0.20 -36.67
CA ASN A 181 45.27 -0.46 -37.06
C ASN A 181 46.18 -0.65 -35.83
N PHE A 182 46.65 -1.88 -35.62
CA PHE A 182 47.61 -2.23 -34.56
C PHE A 182 49.04 -2.43 -35.09
N GLN A 183 49.29 -2.37 -36.41
CA GLN A 183 50.65 -2.27 -36.94
C GLN A 183 51.17 -0.85 -36.74
N ARG A 184 51.73 -0.60 -35.56
CA ARG A 184 52.13 0.72 -35.08
C ARG A 184 53.61 0.77 -34.70
N SER A 185 54.17 1.97 -34.71
CA SER A 185 55.55 2.21 -34.27
C SER A 185 55.70 1.99 -32.76
N TRP A 186 56.95 1.78 -32.30
CA TRP A 186 57.25 1.68 -30.87
C TRP A 186 56.73 2.88 -30.08
N THR A 187 56.92 4.10 -30.59
CA THR A 187 56.47 5.34 -29.96
C THR A 187 54.94 5.38 -29.79
N GLU A 188 54.19 4.84 -30.74
CA GLU A 188 52.73 4.74 -30.63
C GLU A 188 52.31 3.69 -29.59
N TYR A 189 52.97 2.54 -29.55
CA TYR A 189 52.76 1.56 -28.48
C TYR A 189 53.16 2.09 -27.11
N GLU A 190 54.22 2.91 -27.03
CA GLU A 190 54.66 3.56 -25.79
C GLU A 190 53.57 4.45 -25.20
N ASN A 191 52.98 5.31 -26.04
CA ASN A 191 52.01 6.32 -25.65
C ASN A 191 50.56 5.81 -25.61
N GLY A 192 50.25 4.74 -26.36
CA GLY A 192 48.88 4.26 -26.56
C GLY A 192 48.22 4.85 -27.80
N PHE A 193 47.22 4.15 -28.32
CA PHE A 193 46.49 4.54 -29.53
C PHE A 193 45.08 3.94 -29.57
N GLY A 194 44.24 4.45 -30.48
CA GLY A 194 42.86 4.02 -30.66
C GLY A 194 41.85 4.85 -29.85
N ASN A 195 40.66 4.29 -29.63
CA ASN A 195 39.58 4.94 -28.90
C ASN A 195 39.19 4.11 -27.68
N VAL A 196 39.27 4.68 -26.48
CA VAL A 196 38.94 4.00 -25.21
C VAL A 196 37.50 3.45 -25.17
N LYS A 197 36.57 4.01 -25.97
CA LYS A 197 35.21 3.49 -26.13
C LYS A 197 35.09 2.36 -27.18
N GLY A 198 36.09 2.19 -28.03
CA GLY A 198 36.16 1.21 -29.11
C GLY A 198 37.41 0.32 -28.99
N GLU A 199 38.13 0.11 -30.08
CA GLU A 199 39.41 -0.59 -30.06
C GLU A 199 40.54 0.34 -29.64
N TYR A 200 41.41 -0.12 -28.73
CA TYR A 200 42.55 0.68 -28.29
C TYR A 200 43.63 -0.14 -27.60
N TRP A 201 44.78 0.50 -27.46
CA TRP A 201 45.90 0.12 -26.60
C TRP A 201 46.17 1.24 -25.61
N LEU A 202 46.17 0.94 -24.31
CA LEU A 202 46.33 1.94 -23.25
C LEU A 202 47.69 2.65 -23.28
N GLY A 203 48.73 1.98 -23.77
CA GLY A 203 50.10 2.50 -23.84
C GLY A 203 51.02 1.82 -22.84
N ASN A 204 52.18 1.37 -23.34
CA ASN A 204 53.18 0.61 -22.57
C ASN A 204 53.64 1.37 -21.33
N LYS A 205 53.85 2.68 -21.47
CA LYS A 205 54.26 3.52 -20.35
C LYS A 205 53.23 3.52 -19.22
N HIS A 206 51.94 3.53 -19.57
CA HIS A 206 50.85 3.50 -18.60
C HIS A 206 50.68 2.13 -17.94
N ILE A 207 50.81 1.05 -18.72
CA ILE A 207 50.74 -0.33 -18.22
C ILE A 207 51.92 -0.63 -17.29
N HIS A 208 53.13 -0.20 -17.65
CA HIS A 208 54.31 -0.29 -16.80
C HIS A 208 54.06 0.39 -15.45
N ARG A 209 53.57 1.64 -15.48
CA ARG A 209 53.29 2.40 -14.25
C ARG A 209 52.26 1.73 -13.35
N LEU A 210 51.20 1.16 -13.92
CA LEU A 210 50.21 0.38 -13.18
C LEU A 210 50.88 -0.81 -12.50
N THR A 211 51.54 -1.66 -13.27
CA THR A 211 52.12 -2.93 -12.80
C THR A 211 53.34 -2.75 -11.87
N SER A 212 54.08 -1.65 -11.97
CA SER A 212 55.22 -1.37 -11.08
C SER A 212 54.82 -0.87 -9.70
N SER A 213 53.55 -0.52 -9.50
CA SER A 213 53.06 0.11 -8.28
C SER A 213 52.16 -0.82 -7.45
N GLY A 214 52.09 -2.11 -7.80
CA GLY A 214 51.36 -3.14 -7.06
C GLY A 214 51.28 -4.46 -7.83
N THR A 215 50.71 -5.49 -7.22
CA THR A 215 50.46 -6.78 -7.89
C THR A 215 49.13 -6.72 -8.61
N TYR A 216 49.13 -7.04 -9.91
CA TYR A 216 47.93 -7.11 -10.74
C TYR A 216 47.75 -8.52 -11.28
N GLU A 217 46.51 -8.98 -11.40
CA GLU A 217 46.17 -10.15 -12.19
C GLU A 217 45.83 -9.75 -13.63
N LEU A 218 46.17 -10.61 -14.60
CA LEU A 218 45.81 -10.42 -16.00
C LEU A 218 44.69 -11.39 -16.38
N ARG A 219 43.62 -10.84 -16.95
CA ARG A 219 42.55 -11.61 -17.56
C ARG A 219 42.52 -11.32 -19.06
N ILE A 220 42.46 -12.37 -19.87
CA ILE A 220 42.31 -12.28 -21.33
C ILE A 220 40.99 -12.94 -21.69
N ASP A 221 40.04 -12.15 -22.21
CA ASP A 221 38.78 -12.64 -22.74
C ASP A 221 38.86 -12.73 -24.27
N LEU A 222 38.52 -13.89 -24.83
CA LEU A 222 38.52 -14.19 -26.26
C LEU A 222 37.12 -14.60 -26.69
N THR A 223 36.70 -14.15 -27.87
CA THR A 223 35.44 -14.59 -28.50
C THR A 223 35.76 -15.19 -29.86
N ASP A 224 35.30 -16.42 -30.11
CA ASP A 224 35.47 -17.07 -31.42
C ASP A 224 34.46 -16.58 -32.46
N LYS A 225 34.61 -17.03 -33.70
CA LYS A 225 33.73 -16.67 -34.82
C LYS A 225 32.28 -17.12 -34.63
N ASN A 226 32.03 -18.06 -33.72
CA ASN A 226 30.71 -18.57 -33.37
C ASN A 226 30.13 -17.89 -32.12
N ASN A 227 30.72 -16.75 -31.70
CA ASN A 227 30.38 -16.01 -30.49
C ASN A 227 30.57 -16.76 -29.17
N LYS A 228 31.34 -17.86 -29.17
CA LYS A 228 31.67 -18.56 -27.93
C LYS A 228 32.82 -17.85 -27.22
N LYS A 229 32.62 -17.60 -25.93
CA LYS A 229 33.54 -16.85 -25.07
C LYS A 229 34.46 -17.78 -24.30
N TYR A 230 35.73 -17.43 -24.24
CA TYR A 230 36.77 -18.10 -23.47
C TYR A 230 37.52 -17.06 -22.66
N TYR A 231 38.10 -17.48 -21.53
CA TYR A 231 38.97 -16.60 -20.76
C TYR A 231 40.15 -17.34 -20.16
N ALA A 232 41.26 -16.63 -19.99
CA ALA A 232 42.44 -17.08 -19.27
C ALA A 232 42.80 -16.05 -18.19
N LYS A 233 43.19 -16.54 -17.00
CA LYS A 233 43.64 -15.70 -15.89
C LYS A 233 45.08 -16.05 -15.51
N TYR A 234 45.88 -15.02 -15.29
CA TYR A 234 47.25 -15.11 -14.78
C TYR A 234 47.33 -14.33 -13.47
N GLN A 235 47.83 -14.98 -12.42
CA GLN A 235 47.85 -14.43 -11.06
C GLN A 235 48.76 -13.21 -10.88
N THR A 236 49.76 -13.06 -11.74
CA THR A 236 50.71 -11.96 -11.65
C THR A 236 51.04 -11.44 -13.04
N LEU A 237 50.74 -10.18 -13.26
CA LEU A 237 51.13 -9.41 -14.41
C LEU A 237 52.32 -8.52 -14.02
N CYS A 238 53.48 -8.81 -14.61
CA CYS A 238 54.68 -7.99 -14.46
C CYS A 238 55.03 -7.37 -15.81
N TRP A 239 55.41 -6.09 -15.85
CA TRP A 239 55.74 -5.40 -17.10
C TRP A 239 56.92 -6.03 -17.83
N GLU A 240 57.97 -6.40 -17.08
CA GLU A 240 59.14 -7.09 -17.61
C GLU A 240 58.77 -8.45 -18.25
N CYS A 241 57.70 -9.09 -17.76
CA CYS A 241 57.13 -10.33 -18.30
C CYS A 241 56.32 -10.10 -19.59
N ILE A 242 55.77 -8.90 -19.80
CA ILE A 242 55.01 -8.58 -21.02
C ILE A 242 55.98 -8.35 -22.19
N ILE A 243 57.10 -7.68 -21.94
CA ILE A 243 58.10 -7.41 -22.99
C ILE A 243 58.78 -8.70 -23.46
N SER A 244 59.07 -9.65 -22.56
CA SER A 244 59.69 -10.92 -22.95
C SER A 244 58.81 -11.76 -23.90
N VAL A 245 57.49 -11.67 -23.80
CA VAL A 245 56.56 -12.35 -24.73
C VAL A 245 56.62 -11.73 -26.13
N GLN A 246 56.94 -10.44 -26.23
CA GLN A 246 56.94 -9.71 -27.49
C GLN A 246 58.28 -9.81 -28.24
N THR A 247 59.36 -10.18 -27.56
CA THR A 247 60.69 -10.41 -28.15
C THR A 247 60.89 -11.84 -28.66
N ASP A 248 60.07 -12.81 -28.22
CA ASP A 248 60.25 -14.23 -28.56
C ASP A 248 59.42 -14.70 -29.77
N GLY A 249 59.11 -13.78 -30.70
CA GLY A 249 58.47 -14.17 -31.94
C GLY A 249 58.23 -13.02 -32.91
N TRP A 250 59.25 -12.70 -33.71
CA TRP A 250 59.32 -12.80 -35.18
C TRP A 250 60.79 -12.80 -35.60
#